data_AF-A0A7X0IEQ7-F1
#
_entry.id   AF-A0A7X0IEQ7-F1
#
_cell.length_a   1.000
_cell.length_b   1.000
_cell.length_c   1.000
_cell.angle_alpha   90.00
_cell.angle_beta   90.00
_cell.angle_gamma   90.00
#
_symmetry.space_group_name_H-M   'P 1'
#
loop_
_entity.id
_entity.type
_entity.pdbx_description
1 polymer ?
#
loop_
_entity_poly.entity_id
_entity_poly.type
_entity_poly.pdbx_seq_one_letter_code
_entity_poly.pdbx_strand_id
1 'polypeptide(L)'
;MEKLSVRTRVAVVVCAALLLAATATVYVLRARHGGSAPGGVAPSGSGAPRDGAGAGPGEPYAGGAPAWAGDGRLQVLSNGVLSTVTARDPSGPRTVTTWRCDRAYAARGTVACLRPVDALRRTRLVVLGRDLRERRSVPLTGFPNRLQVSGSGRMVAWTLFVDGHSYAADGFSTGAGILDTRTGAVVTSLERFAITLGGRRYQAPDVNVWGVTFARDDTTFYATMSTGGRRHLVEGDLTARTLRAVREGIECPSLSPDGTRLAFKSAVNGDPARGWRLSVLDLATGRVTASAESRSVDDQAVWLDGRTLAYGLQRPDGVNDVWTVPADGTGHPRVLVPQASSPALDRP
;
A
#
# COMPACT_ATOMS: atom_id res chain seq x y z
N MET A 1 4.75 32.25 51.37
CA MET A 1 3.81 31.82 50.31
C MET A 1 2.40 31.99 50.83
N GLU A 2 1.78 33.11 50.51
CA GLU A 2 0.42 33.45 50.94
C GLU A 2 -0.57 32.49 50.25
N LYS A 3 -1.36 31.74 51.02
CA LYS A 3 -2.31 30.76 50.47
C LYS A 3 -3.44 31.53 49.80
N LEU A 4 -3.58 31.41 48.47
CA LEU A 4 -4.72 31.97 47.74
C LEU A 4 -6.05 31.56 48.40
N SER A 5 -6.89 32.56 48.69
CA SER A 5 -8.26 32.40 49.17
C SER A 5 -9.07 31.47 48.26
N VAL A 6 -10.00 30.70 48.84
CA VAL A 6 -10.90 29.80 48.12
C VAL A 6 -11.64 30.54 47.01
N ARG A 7 -12.04 31.80 47.24
CA ARG A 7 -12.71 32.64 46.24
C ARG A 7 -11.81 32.91 45.03
N THR A 8 -10.53 33.15 45.25
CA THR A 8 -9.56 33.39 44.18
C THR A 8 -9.28 32.10 43.39
N ARG A 9 -9.24 30.94 44.04
CA ARG A 9 -9.09 29.65 43.36
C ARG A 9 -10.28 29.32 42.47
N VAL A 10 -11.50 29.54 42.98
CA VAL A 10 -12.74 29.36 42.21
C VAL A 10 -12.77 30.33 41.03
N ALA A 11 -12.40 31.59 41.23
CA ALA A 11 -12.33 32.57 40.15
C ALA A 11 -11.33 32.16 39.05
N VAL A 12 -10.14 31.66 39.42
CA VAL A 12 -9.14 31.17 38.46
C VAL A 12 -9.67 29.98 37.66
N VAL A 13 -10.33 29.02 38.32
CA VAL A 13 -10.91 27.85 37.63
C VAL A 13 -12.02 28.25 36.66
N VAL A 14 -12.91 29.16 37.08
CA VAL A 14 -13.99 29.66 36.21
C VAL A 14 -13.42 30.44 35.02
N CYS A 15 -12.45 31.32 35.23
CA CYS A 15 -11.78 32.03 34.14
C CYS A 15 -11.07 31.08 33.18
N ALA A 16 -10.39 30.05 33.68
CA ALA A 16 -9.74 29.03 32.85
C ALA A 16 -10.77 28.23 32.03
N ALA A 17 -11.89 27.84 32.64
CA ALA A 17 -12.97 27.12 31.95
C ALA A 17 -13.61 27.98 30.84
N LEU A 18 -13.85 29.27 31.11
CA LEU A 18 -14.39 30.21 30.12
C LEU A 18 -13.41 30.47 28.97
N LEU A 19 -12.11 30.59 29.25
CA LEU A 19 -11.07 30.72 28.22
C LEU A 19 -10.99 29.47 27.34
N LEU A 20 -11.08 28.27 27.93
CA LEU A 20 -11.11 27.01 27.18
C LEU A 20 -12.37 26.88 26.32
N ALA A 21 -13.53 27.27 26.85
CA ALA A 21 -14.78 27.27 26.09
C ALA A 21 -14.75 28.28 24.93
N ALA A 22 -14.21 29.48 25.16
CA ALA A 22 -14.07 30.51 24.14
C ALA A 22 -13.08 30.08 23.03
N THR A 23 -11.93 29.51 23.39
CA THR A 23 -10.96 28.98 22.42
C THR A 23 -11.51 27.81 21.61
N ALA A 24 -12.22 26.88 22.24
CA ALA A 24 -12.92 25.80 21.54
C ALA A 24 -13.98 26.34 20.57
N THR A 25 -14.75 27.34 20.99
CA THR A 25 -15.78 27.98 20.15
C THR A 25 -15.16 28.71 18.95
N VAL A 26 -14.10 29.49 19.16
CA VAL A 26 -13.36 30.17 18.09
C VAL A 26 -12.73 29.16 17.12
N TYR A 27 -12.19 28.06 17.63
CA TYR A 27 -11.64 26.98 16.81
C TYR A 27 -12.72 26.36 15.92
N VAL A 28 -13.88 26.01 16.48
CA VAL A 28 -15.02 25.44 15.72
C VAL A 28 -15.55 26.45 14.69
N LEU A 29 -15.66 27.73 15.05
CA LEU A 29 -16.12 28.77 14.13
C LEU A 29 -15.12 29.03 13.00
N ARG A 30 -13.80 29.04 13.27
CA ARG A 30 -12.76 29.11 12.23
C ARG A 30 -12.74 27.86 11.36
N ALA A 31 -12.92 26.67 11.93
CA ALA A 31 -13.02 25.44 11.15
C ALA A 31 -14.25 25.44 10.22
N ARG A 32 -15.36 26.09 10.63
CA ARG A 32 -16.55 26.28 9.79
C ARG A 32 -16.39 27.36 8.72
N HIS A 33 -15.60 28.41 8.96
CA HIS A 33 -15.42 29.54 8.03
C HIS A 33 -14.16 29.44 7.16
N GLY A 34 -13.20 28.57 7.49
CA GLY A 34 -11.98 28.31 6.72
C GLY A 34 -12.13 27.28 5.59
N GLY A 35 -13.36 26.83 5.33
CA GLY A 35 -13.68 25.85 4.29
C GLY A 35 -13.72 26.43 2.88
N SER A 36 -12.61 27.01 2.43
CA SER A 36 -12.34 27.31 1.01
C SER A 36 -10.84 27.18 0.73
N ALA A 37 -10.36 25.95 0.63
CA ALA A 37 -9.08 25.57 0.00
C ALA A 37 -9.19 24.10 -0.50
N PRO A 38 -8.51 23.73 -1.61
CA PRO A 38 -8.87 22.56 -2.41
C PRO A 38 -8.35 21.23 -1.84
N GLY A 39 -9.23 20.22 -1.84
CA GLY A 39 -8.89 18.81 -2.09
C GLY A 39 -8.09 18.06 -1.03
N GLY A 40 -8.54 18.04 0.23
CA GLY A 40 -8.08 17.07 1.23
C GLY A 40 -9.02 15.88 1.32
N VAL A 41 -8.60 14.70 0.87
CA VAL A 41 -9.33 13.43 1.01
C VAL A 41 -9.44 13.08 2.50
N ALA A 42 -10.65 13.11 3.03
CA ALA A 42 -10.98 12.58 4.36
C ALA A 42 -11.21 11.04 4.29
N PRO A 43 -10.93 10.30 5.37
CA PRO A 43 -11.02 8.85 5.38
C PRO A 43 -12.47 8.35 5.30
N SER A 44 -12.70 7.39 4.41
CA SER A 44 -14.00 6.77 4.14
C SER A 44 -14.51 6.00 5.35
N GLY A 45 -15.46 6.59 6.07
CA GLY A 45 -16.31 5.89 7.03
C GLY A 45 -17.28 4.97 6.29
N SER A 46 -17.36 3.72 6.75
CA SER A 46 -18.25 2.66 6.28
C SER A 46 -19.72 3.08 6.35
N GLY A 47 -20.33 3.36 5.20
CA GLY A 47 -21.78 3.34 5.05
C GLY A 47 -22.26 1.89 4.95
N ALA A 48 -23.07 1.44 5.90
CA ALA A 48 -23.77 0.15 5.85
C ALA A 48 -24.71 0.11 4.62
N PRO A 49 -24.80 -1.00 3.86
CA PRO A 49 -25.81 -1.12 2.82
C PRO A 49 -27.17 -1.39 3.47
N ARG A 50 -28.18 -0.64 3.01
CA ARG A 50 -29.61 -0.96 3.22
C ARG A 50 -29.98 -2.15 2.35
N ASP A 51 -30.73 -3.08 2.93
CA ASP A 51 -31.29 -4.25 2.28
C ASP A 51 -32.15 -3.87 1.06
N GLY A 52 -31.91 -4.55 -0.06
CA GLY A 52 -32.70 -4.46 -1.27
C GLY A 52 -32.75 -5.82 -1.96
N ALA A 53 -33.85 -6.54 -1.73
CA ALA A 53 -34.15 -7.84 -2.30
C ALA A 53 -34.48 -7.76 -3.79
N GLY A 54 -34.11 -8.81 -4.56
CA GLY A 54 -34.52 -8.99 -5.95
C GLY A 54 -33.62 -9.95 -6.73
N ALA A 55 -33.61 -11.24 -6.38
CA ALA A 55 -32.96 -12.29 -7.16
C ALA A 55 -33.96 -12.86 -8.19
N GLY A 56 -33.61 -12.80 -9.49
CA GLY A 56 -34.26 -13.57 -10.55
C GLY A 56 -33.69 -14.99 -10.64
N PRO A 57 -34.43 -15.99 -11.16
CA PRO A 57 -34.07 -17.40 -11.09
C PRO A 57 -32.89 -17.75 -12.00
N GLY A 58 -31.97 -18.54 -11.46
CA GLY A 58 -30.70 -18.89 -12.08
C GLY A 58 -30.75 -20.09 -13.01
N GLU A 59 -29.82 -20.10 -13.96
CA GLU A 59 -29.38 -21.31 -14.66
C GLU A 59 -28.28 -22.02 -13.85
N PRO A 60 -28.21 -23.37 -13.86
CA PRO A 60 -27.22 -24.11 -13.10
C PRO A 60 -25.85 -24.03 -13.77
N TYR A 61 -24.86 -23.47 -13.07
CA TYR A 61 -23.46 -23.50 -13.48
C TYR A 61 -22.90 -24.92 -13.32
N ALA A 62 -22.67 -25.59 -14.45
CA ALA A 62 -22.04 -26.90 -14.50
C ALA A 62 -20.56 -26.84 -14.06
N GLY A 63 -20.29 -27.48 -12.92
CA GLY A 63 -19.12 -28.35 -12.68
C GLY A 63 -17.74 -27.90 -13.16
N GLY A 64 -17.00 -27.23 -12.28
CA GLY A 64 -15.56 -27.02 -12.37
C GLY A 64 -15.21 -25.54 -12.26
N ALA A 65 -14.80 -25.07 -11.08
CA ALA A 65 -14.32 -23.70 -10.94
C ALA A 65 -13.11 -23.52 -11.86
N PRO A 66 -13.17 -22.67 -12.91
CA PRO A 66 -12.00 -22.37 -13.72
C PRO A 66 -10.93 -21.81 -12.78
N ALA A 67 -9.70 -22.29 -12.94
CA ALA A 67 -8.58 -21.84 -12.11
C ALA A 67 -8.51 -20.30 -12.13
N TRP A 68 -8.53 -19.70 -10.95
CA TRP A 68 -8.50 -18.24 -10.76
C TRP A 68 -7.20 -17.63 -11.26
N ALA A 69 -6.13 -18.39 -11.07
CA ALA A 69 -4.76 -18.12 -11.40
C ALA A 69 -4.35 -18.97 -12.60
N GLY A 70 -3.80 -18.35 -13.62
CA GLY A 70 -3.48 -18.95 -14.90
C GLY A 70 -2.95 -17.94 -15.91
N ASP A 71 -2.16 -18.42 -16.85
CA ASP A 71 -1.39 -17.63 -17.79
C ASP A 71 -2.23 -16.55 -18.49
N GLY A 72 -1.70 -15.32 -18.47
CA GLY A 72 -2.32 -14.20 -19.18
C GLY A 72 -3.56 -13.62 -18.49
N ARG A 73 -3.74 -13.82 -17.18
CA ARG A 73 -4.76 -13.11 -16.40
C ARG A 73 -4.13 -11.98 -15.58
N LEU A 74 -4.81 -10.83 -15.59
CA LEU A 74 -4.49 -9.69 -14.73
C LEU A 74 -5.47 -9.70 -13.55
N GLN A 75 -4.94 -9.86 -12.34
CA GLN A 75 -5.70 -9.67 -11.11
C GLN A 75 -5.91 -8.18 -10.84
N VAL A 76 -7.10 -7.83 -10.38
CA VAL A 76 -7.45 -6.52 -9.80
C VAL A 76 -8.45 -6.68 -8.64
N LEU A 77 -8.74 -5.61 -7.93
CA LEU A 77 -9.89 -5.49 -7.05
C LEU A 77 -10.96 -4.60 -7.71
N SER A 78 -12.15 -5.14 -7.97
CA SER A 78 -13.32 -4.36 -8.41
C SER A 78 -14.11 -3.95 -7.17
N ASN A 79 -13.98 -2.68 -6.74
CA ASN A 79 -14.59 -2.19 -5.51
C ASN A 79 -14.33 -3.09 -4.29
N GLY A 80 -13.06 -3.46 -4.09
CA GLY A 80 -12.63 -4.34 -3.00
C GLY A 80 -12.95 -5.83 -3.19
N VAL A 81 -13.52 -6.24 -4.33
CA VAL A 81 -13.77 -7.65 -4.65
C VAL A 81 -12.70 -8.17 -5.59
N LEU A 82 -12.04 -9.25 -5.18
CA LEU A 82 -11.02 -9.94 -5.96
C LEU A 82 -11.59 -10.36 -7.32
N SER A 83 -11.02 -9.78 -8.38
CA SER A 83 -11.49 -9.81 -9.77
C SER A 83 -10.32 -10.12 -10.71
N THR A 84 -10.59 -10.72 -11.86
CA THR A 84 -9.59 -10.91 -12.93
C THR A 84 -10.16 -10.51 -14.29
N VAL A 85 -9.28 -9.97 -15.12
CA VAL A 85 -9.50 -9.71 -16.55
C VAL A 85 -8.46 -10.47 -17.37
N THR A 86 -8.69 -10.61 -18.68
CA THR A 86 -7.64 -11.13 -19.56
C THR A 86 -6.58 -10.05 -19.76
N ALA A 87 -5.31 -10.44 -19.83
CA ALA A 87 -4.23 -9.48 -20.11
C ALA A 87 -4.28 -8.93 -21.55
N ARG A 88 -4.94 -9.65 -22.48
CA ARG A 88 -5.15 -9.22 -23.87
C ARG A 88 -6.30 -8.23 -24.04
N ASP A 89 -7.31 -8.31 -23.18
CA ASP A 89 -8.41 -7.35 -23.10
C ASP A 89 -8.65 -6.94 -21.63
N PRO A 90 -7.81 -6.05 -21.08
CA PRO A 90 -7.92 -5.59 -19.69
C PRO A 90 -9.18 -4.75 -19.40
N SER A 91 -9.81 -4.20 -20.45
CA SER A 91 -11.07 -3.46 -20.37
C SER A 91 -12.31 -4.35 -20.49
N GLY A 92 -12.13 -5.62 -20.84
CA GLY A 92 -13.19 -6.57 -21.11
C GLY A 92 -13.93 -7.08 -19.86
N PRO A 93 -14.80 -8.09 -20.04
CA PRO A 93 -15.55 -8.70 -18.96
C PRO A 93 -14.66 -9.24 -17.83
N ARG A 94 -15.13 -9.07 -16.59
CA ARG A 94 -14.42 -9.54 -15.40
C ARG A 94 -14.95 -10.87 -14.93
N THR A 95 -14.05 -11.72 -14.47
CA THR A 95 -14.40 -12.81 -13.56
C THR A 95 -14.31 -12.26 -12.14
N VAL A 96 -15.44 -12.20 -11.44
CA VAL A 96 -15.56 -11.63 -10.10
C VAL A 96 -15.76 -12.78 -9.10
N THR A 97 -15.04 -12.74 -7.97
CA THR A 97 -15.15 -13.76 -6.92
C THR A 97 -16.03 -13.28 -5.77
N THR A 98 -16.10 -14.09 -4.71
CA THR A 98 -16.69 -13.69 -3.43
C THR A 98 -15.65 -13.15 -2.43
N TRP A 99 -14.35 -13.18 -2.77
CA TRP A 99 -13.29 -12.72 -1.87
C TRP A 99 -13.23 -11.19 -1.84
N ARG A 100 -13.41 -10.62 -0.64
CA ARG A 100 -13.26 -9.19 -0.39
C ARG A 100 -11.92 -8.90 0.26
N CYS A 101 -11.14 -8.02 -0.36
CA CYS A 101 -9.81 -7.60 0.07
C CYS A 101 -9.72 -6.07 0.01
N ASP A 102 -8.90 -5.49 0.88
CA ASP A 102 -8.48 -4.09 0.76
C ASP A 102 -7.26 -3.96 -0.16
N ARG A 103 -6.32 -4.91 -0.02
CA ARG A 103 -5.19 -5.12 -0.93
C ARG A 103 -5.12 -6.58 -1.33
N ALA A 104 -4.79 -6.84 -2.60
CA ALA A 104 -4.57 -8.18 -3.11
C ALA A 104 -3.34 -8.22 -4.02
N TYR A 105 -2.66 -9.36 -4.08
CA TYR A 105 -1.56 -9.58 -5.01
C TYR A 105 -1.49 -11.07 -5.38
N ALA A 106 -1.33 -11.37 -6.67
CA ALA A 106 -1.18 -12.74 -7.15
C ALA A 106 0.16 -12.91 -7.87
N ALA A 107 0.81 -14.05 -7.62
CA ALA A 107 1.95 -14.52 -8.40
C ALA A 107 2.08 -16.05 -8.27
N ARG A 108 2.34 -16.73 -9.39
CA ARG A 108 2.52 -18.19 -9.50
C ARG A 108 1.49 -19.01 -8.72
N GLY A 109 0.22 -18.65 -8.85
CA GLY A 109 -0.87 -19.40 -8.21
C GLY A 109 -1.03 -19.18 -6.71
N THR A 110 -0.21 -18.33 -6.09
CA THR A 110 -0.43 -17.80 -4.74
C THR A 110 -1.17 -16.48 -4.85
N VAL A 111 -2.30 -16.37 -4.15
CA VAL A 111 -3.03 -15.11 -4.02
C VAL A 111 -2.99 -14.66 -2.57
N ALA A 112 -2.42 -13.49 -2.31
CA ALA A 112 -2.47 -12.85 -1.01
C ALA A 112 -3.60 -11.82 -0.97
N CYS A 113 -4.32 -11.76 0.13
CA CYS A 113 -5.45 -10.86 0.36
C CYS A 113 -5.36 -10.28 1.78
N LEU A 114 -5.21 -8.96 1.90
CA LEU A 114 -5.34 -8.26 3.17
C LEU A 114 -6.79 -7.85 3.36
N ARG A 115 -7.37 -8.24 4.51
CA ARG A 115 -8.78 -8.05 4.82
C ARG A 115 -8.92 -7.33 6.17
N PRO A 116 -9.51 -6.15 6.23
CA PRO A 116 -9.99 -5.58 7.47
C PRO A 116 -11.03 -6.54 8.08
N VAL A 117 -10.86 -6.88 9.35
CA VAL A 117 -11.75 -7.77 10.10
C VAL A 117 -12.78 -6.95 10.88
N ASP A 118 -12.40 -5.77 11.37
CA ASP A 118 -13.29 -4.83 12.01
C ASP A 118 -12.73 -3.39 12.00
N ALA A 119 -13.47 -2.47 12.62
CA ALA A 119 -13.10 -1.06 12.75
C ALA A 119 -11.93 -0.81 13.74
N LEU A 120 -11.51 -1.80 14.53
CA LEU A 120 -10.49 -1.67 15.58
C LEU A 120 -9.07 -2.00 15.08
N ARG A 121 -8.79 -1.66 13.82
CA ARG A 121 -7.51 -1.92 13.14
C ARG A 121 -7.13 -3.42 13.06
N ARG A 122 -8.06 -4.36 13.26
CA ARG A 122 -7.76 -5.78 13.07
C ARG A 122 -7.73 -6.09 11.58
N THR A 123 -6.60 -6.58 11.10
CA THR A 123 -6.41 -7.01 9.72
C THR A 123 -6.05 -8.49 9.70
N ARG A 124 -6.47 -9.20 8.66
CA ARG A 124 -6.04 -10.58 8.42
C ARG A 124 -5.37 -10.63 7.05
N LEU A 125 -4.15 -11.16 7.01
CA LEU A 125 -3.57 -11.66 5.78
C LEU A 125 -4.14 -13.05 5.52
N VAL A 126 -4.71 -13.26 4.34
CA VAL A 126 -5.18 -14.56 3.87
C VAL A 126 -4.40 -14.94 2.62
N VAL A 127 -3.83 -16.14 2.61
CA VAL A 127 -3.15 -16.74 1.47
C VAL A 127 -4.06 -17.81 0.88
N LEU A 128 -4.39 -17.64 -0.40
CA LEU A 128 -5.23 -18.54 -1.17
C LEU A 128 -4.38 -19.25 -2.24
N GLY A 129 -4.80 -20.46 -2.62
CA GLY A 129 -4.29 -21.11 -3.82
C GLY A 129 -5.02 -20.65 -5.09
N ARG A 130 -4.59 -21.20 -6.24
CA ARG A 130 -5.23 -21.02 -7.56
C ARG A 130 -6.72 -21.40 -7.65
N ASP A 131 -7.19 -22.21 -6.71
CA ASP A 131 -8.59 -22.62 -6.58
C ASP A 131 -9.37 -21.72 -5.60
N LEU A 132 -8.76 -20.61 -5.17
CA LEU A 132 -9.29 -19.65 -4.20
C LEU A 132 -9.64 -20.26 -2.83
N ARG A 133 -9.11 -21.44 -2.51
CA ARG A 133 -9.23 -22.01 -1.18
C ARG A 133 -8.16 -21.42 -0.28
N GLU A 134 -8.57 -21.02 0.92
CA GLU A 134 -7.65 -20.56 1.96
C GLU A 134 -6.65 -21.67 2.30
N ARG A 135 -5.37 -21.32 2.27
CA ARG A 135 -4.25 -22.19 2.65
C ARG A 135 -3.67 -21.80 3.98
N ARG A 136 -3.68 -20.50 4.28
CA ARG A 136 -3.14 -19.94 5.52
C ARG A 136 -3.76 -18.58 5.78
N SER A 137 -3.85 -18.22 7.05
CA SER A 137 -4.08 -16.85 7.46
C SER A 137 -3.17 -16.45 8.61
N VAL A 138 -2.85 -15.16 8.68
CA VAL A 138 -2.05 -14.53 9.73
C VAL A 138 -2.85 -13.36 10.29
N PRO A 139 -3.15 -13.33 11.61
CA PRO A 139 -3.74 -12.16 12.23
C PRO A 139 -2.70 -11.05 12.30
N LEU A 140 -3.11 -9.84 11.92
CA LEU A 140 -2.27 -8.65 11.90
C LEU A 140 -3.01 -7.46 12.54
N THR A 141 -2.24 -6.43 12.88
CA THR A 141 -2.75 -5.20 13.47
C THR A 141 -2.31 -4.02 12.63
N GLY A 142 -3.26 -3.14 12.28
CA GLY A 142 -3.04 -1.96 11.44
C GLY A 142 -3.92 -1.98 10.19
N PHE A 143 -3.96 -0.85 9.48
CA PHE A 143 -4.72 -0.71 8.24
C PHE A 143 -3.92 -1.21 7.04
N PRO A 144 -4.51 -2.02 6.13
CA PRO A 144 -3.81 -2.47 4.92
C PRO A 144 -3.25 -1.32 4.10
N ASN A 145 -2.02 -1.48 3.59
CA ASN A 145 -1.42 -0.47 2.73
C ASN A 145 -0.71 -1.05 1.52
N ARG A 146 0.26 -1.95 1.70
CA ARG A 146 0.96 -2.65 0.61
C ARG A 146 0.87 -4.15 0.79
N LEU A 147 0.90 -4.86 -0.32
CA LEU A 147 0.93 -6.32 -0.37
C LEU A 147 1.67 -6.75 -1.63
N GLN A 148 2.62 -7.67 -1.49
CA GLN A 148 3.34 -8.24 -2.62
C GLN A 148 3.60 -9.72 -2.40
N VAL A 149 3.52 -10.50 -3.47
CA VAL A 149 3.96 -11.90 -3.52
C VAL A 149 5.23 -11.98 -4.39
N SER A 150 6.23 -12.75 -3.96
CA SER A 150 7.45 -12.96 -4.77
C SER A 150 7.14 -13.68 -6.08
N GLY A 151 8.05 -13.56 -7.06
CA GLY A 151 7.86 -14.15 -8.39
C GLY A 151 7.75 -15.68 -8.40
N SER A 152 8.19 -16.36 -7.34
CA SER A 152 8.01 -17.80 -7.15
C SER A 152 6.65 -18.18 -6.54
N GLY A 153 5.90 -17.20 -6.02
CA GLY A 153 4.69 -17.43 -5.22
C GLY A 153 4.97 -17.76 -3.75
N ARG A 154 6.23 -17.88 -3.33
CA ARG A 154 6.60 -18.38 -2.00
C ARG A 154 6.50 -17.32 -0.90
N MET A 155 7.01 -16.12 -1.14
CA MET A 155 7.11 -15.09 -0.11
C MET A 155 5.97 -14.10 -0.24
N VAL A 156 5.35 -13.74 0.89
CA VAL A 156 4.27 -12.75 0.94
C VAL A 156 4.70 -11.64 1.89
N ALA A 157 4.94 -10.45 1.35
CA ALA A 157 5.23 -9.26 2.13
C ALA A 157 4.00 -8.37 2.26
N TRP A 158 3.83 -7.78 3.44
CA TRP A 158 2.78 -6.77 3.66
C TRP A 158 3.37 -5.51 4.27
N THR A 159 2.62 -4.43 4.15
CA THR A 159 2.78 -3.22 4.97
C THR A 159 1.42 -2.80 5.48
N LEU A 160 1.32 -2.59 6.79
CA LEU A 160 0.16 -1.98 7.43
C LEU A 160 0.54 -0.63 8.04
N PHE A 161 -0.40 0.31 8.11
CA PHE A 161 -0.26 1.46 9.01
C PHE A 161 -0.66 1.05 10.43
N VAL A 162 0.30 1.07 11.35
CA VAL A 162 0.10 0.80 12.78
C VAL A 162 -0.38 2.05 13.48
N ASP A 163 0.18 3.21 13.13
CA ASP A 163 -0.32 4.52 13.52
C ASP A 163 -0.28 5.51 12.35
N GLY A 164 -1.26 6.42 12.30
CA GLY A 164 -1.58 7.20 11.11
C GLY A 164 -2.26 6.39 9.99
N HIS A 165 -2.46 7.01 8.82
CA HIS A 165 -3.07 6.37 7.64
C HIS A 165 -2.55 6.93 6.29
N SER A 166 -1.45 7.69 6.29
CA SER A 166 -0.93 8.36 5.10
C SER A 166 0.59 8.56 5.18
N TYR A 167 1.26 8.40 4.04
CA TYR A 167 2.69 8.68 3.88
C TYR A 167 3.03 10.17 3.73
N ALA A 168 2.01 10.99 3.47
CA ALA A 168 2.13 12.44 3.32
C ALA A 168 1.92 13.21 4.64
N ALA A 169 1.55 12.52 5.72
CA ALA A 169 1.42 13.11 7.05
C ALA A 169 2.69 12.85 7.89
N ASP A 170 3.06 13.80 8.74
CA ASP A 170 4.09 13.57 9.76
C ASP A 170 3.58 12.56 10.81
N GLY A 171 4.47 11.69 11.30
CA GLY A 171 4.18 10.82 12.45
C GLY A 171 3.45 9.49 12.18
N PHE A 172 3.48 8.96 10.95
CA PHE A 172 2.97 7.60 10.70
C PHE A 172 3.99 6.52 11.13
N SER A 173 3.48 5.37 11.56
CA SER A 173 4.26 4.15 11.78
C SER A 173 3.69 3.04 10.92
N THR A 174 4.55 2.33 10.19
CA THR A 174 4.16 1.13 9.47
C THR A 174 4.65 -0.12 10.21
N GLY A 175 3.96 -1.23 9.96
CA GLY A 175 4.42 -2.57 10.32
C GLY A 175 4.57 -3.37 9.04
N ALA A 176 5.81 -3.52 8.57
CA ALA A 176 6.12 -4.37 7.43
C ALA A 176 6.61 -5.75 7.89
N GLY A 177 6.10 -6.79 7.25
CA GLY A 177 6.50 -8.16 7.57
C GLY A 177 6.44 -9.06 6.35
N ILE A 178 6.98 -10.27 6.52
CA ILE A 178 7.14 -11.26 5.46
C ILE A 178 6.75 -12.65 5.98
N LEU A 179 5.93 -13.36 5.21
CA LEU A 179 5.54 -14.74 5.42
C LEU A 179 6.21 -15.61 4.34
N ASP A 180 6.88 -16.68 4.76
CA ASP A 180 7.27 -17.78 3.87
C ASP A 180 6.12 -18.80 3.85
N THR A 181 5.41 -18.89 2.74
CA THR A 181 4.23 -19.77 2.61
C THR A 181 4.55 -21.25 2.67
N ARG A 182 5.80 -21.63 2.36
CA ARG A 182 6.26 -23.02 2.37
C ARG A 182 6.53 -23.52 3.78
N THR A 183 7.23 -22.72 4.58
CA THR A 183 7.60 -23.09 5.96
C THR A 183 6.59 -22.62 7.01
N GLY A 184 5.78 -21.62 6.65
CA GLY A 184 4.88 -20.92 7.59
C GLY A 184 5.61 -19.94 8.50
N ALA A 185 6.92 -19.72 8.32
CA ALA A 185 7.68 -18.76 9.10
C ALA A 185 7.22 -17.33 8.84
N VAL A 186 7.04 -16.56 9.92
CA VAL A 186 6.56 -15.18 9.86
C VAL A 186 7.57 -14.24 10.50
N VAL A 187 8.07 -13.31 9.70
CA VAL A 187 8.76 -12.12 10.18
C VAL A 187 7.72 -11.03 10.39
N THR A 188 7.45 -10.68 11.64
CA THR A 188 6.37 -9.73 11.97
C THR A 188 6.76 -8.26 11.88
N SER A 189 8.06 -7.94 11.81
CA SER A 189 8.57 -6.58 11.68
C SER A 189 9.97 -6.62 11.05
N LEU A 190 10.13 -5.92 9.93
CA LEU A 190 11.41 -5.73 9.23
C LEU A 190 12.29 -4.67 9.91
N GLU A 191 11.70 -3.77 10.69
CA GLU A 191 12.39 -2.74 11.47
C GLU A 191 13.35 -3.32 12.51
N ARG A 192 13.17 -4.61 12.88
CA ARG A 192 14.06 -5.34 13.80
C ARG A 192 15.30 -5.95 13.13
N PHE A 193 15.44 -5.82 11.82
CA PHE A 193 16.61 -6.35 11.12
C PHE A 193 17.85 -5.53 11.46
N ALA A 194 19.04 -6.12 11.34
CA ALA A 194 20.28 -5.38 11.56
C ALA A 194 20.52 -4.42 10.39
N ILE A 195 20.57 -3.11 10.69
CA ILE A 195 20.62 -2.07 9.66
C ILE A 195 22.05 -1.58 9.46
N THR A 196 22.44 -1.40 8.20
CA THR A 196 23.66 -0.71 7.79
C THR A 196 23.30 0.52 6.97
N LEU A 197 23.72 1.70 7.42
CA LEU A 197 23.53 2.98 6.76
C LEU A 197 24.89 3.66 6.60
N GLY A 198 25.26 4.06 5.37
CA GLY A 198 26.57 4.65 5.08
C GLY A 198 27.74 3.72 5.43
N GLY A 199 27.58 2.40 5.28
CA GLY A 199 28.60 1.40 5.62
C GLY A 199 28.79 1.14 7.12
N ARG A 200 27.98 1.74 8.00
CA ARG A 200 28.07 1.58 9.45
C ARG A 200 26.79 0.97 10.00
N ARG A 201 26.92 0.18 11.06
CA ARG A 201 25.76 -0.32 11.81
C ARG A 201 24.92 0.87 12.28
N TYR A 202 23.62 0.77 12.09
CA TYR A 202 22.67 1.83 12.39
C TYR A 202 21.52 1.31 13.23
N GLN A 203 21.06 2.13 14.16
CA GLN A 203 19.87 1.88 14.96
C GLN A 203 19.31 3.23 15.39
N ALA A 204 18.03 3.45 15.13
CA ALA A 204 17.32 4.62 15.61
C ALA A 204 15.85 4.25 15.86
N PRO A 205 15.20 4.87 16.85
CA PRO A 205 13.81 4.57 17.20
C PRO A 205 12.81 5.02 16.12
N ASP A 206 13.21 5.92 15.23
CA ASP A 206 12.39 6.46 14.14
C ASP A 206 12.48 5.63 12.84
N VAL A 207 13.21 4.51 12.85
CA VAL A 207 13.28 3.59 11.71
C VAL A 207 11.90 3.06 11.40
N ASN A 208 11.50 3.21 10.15
CA ASN A 208 10.23 2.70 9.65
C ASN A 208 10.42 2.07 8.26
N VAL A 209 9.87 0.87 8.02
CA VAL A 209 10.09 0.11 6.79
C VAL A 209 8.76 -0.20 6.09
N TRP A 210 8.69 -0.02 4.79
CA TRP A 210 7.49 -0.34 3.99
C TRP A 210 7.79 -0.60 2.52
N GLY A 211 6.77 -1.11 1.81
CA GLY A 211 6.80 -1.26 0.35
C GLY A 211 7.91 -2.21 -0.07
N VAL A 212 7.68 -3.51 0.15
CA VAL A 212 8.66 -4.56 -0.12
C VAL A 212 8.52 -5.04 -1.55
N THR A 213 9.62 -5.38 -2.19
CA THR A 213 9.66 -6.17 -3.42
C THR A 213 10.75 -7.23 -3.41
N PHE A 214 10.54 -8.37 -4.06
CA PHE A 214 11.45 -9.52 -3.96
C PHE A 214 12.35 -9.66 -5.18
N ALA A 215 13.61 -10.07 -4.93
CA ALA A 215 14.48 -10.63 -5.95
C ALA A 215 14.06 -12.09 -6.27
N ARG A 216 14.68 -12.66 -7.31
CA ARG A 216 14.33 -14.00 -7.82
C ARG A 216 14.68 -15.15 -6.88
N ASP A 217 15.59 -14.93 -5.92
CA ASP A 217 16.06 -15.95 -4.99
C ASP A 217 15.16 -16.13 -3.76
N ASP A 218 14.09 -15.33 -3.62
CA ASP A 218 13.18 -15.27 -2.46
C ASP A 218 13.86 -14.91 -1.12
N THR A 219 15.15 -14.58 -1.12
CA THR A 219 15.91 -14.21 0.08
C THR A 219 16.28 -12.75 0.07
N THR A 220 16.65 -12.23 -1.09
CA THR A 220 16.94 -10.81 -1.28
C THR A 220 15.65 -10.08 -1.59
N PHE A 221 15.47 -8.93 -0.95
CA PHE A 221 14.34 -8.04 -1.21
C PHE A 221 14.80 -6.59 -1.19
N TYR A 222 14.01 -5.71 -1.79
CA TYR A 222 14.16 -4.27 -1.64
C TYR A 222 12.97 -3.72 -0.86
N ALA A 223 13.22 -2.70 -0.04
CA ALA A 223 12.16 -1.99 0.65
C ALA A 223 12.49 -0.50 0.75
N THR A 224 11.49 0.28 1.15
CA THR A 224 11.70 1.63 1.64
C THR A 224 12.02 1.58 3.12
N MET A 225 13.03 2.31 3.55
CA MET A 225 13.29 2.60 4.96
C MET A 225 13.33 4.13 5.14
N SER A 226 12.61 4.65 6.12
CA SER A 226 12.74 6.05 6.53
C SER A 226 13.35 6.15 7.92
N THR A 227 14.24 7.13 8.08
CA THR A 227 14.88 7.51 9.34
C THR A 227 15.60 8.85 9.13
N GLY A 228 15.73 9.67 10.17
CA GLY A 228 16.38 10.98 10.11
C GLY A 228 15.70 11.94 9.11
N GLY A 229 14.40 11.79 8.88
CA GLY A 229 13.62 12.57 7.90
C GLY A 229 13.90 12.22 6.43
N ARG A 230 14.71 11.19 6.16
CA ARG A 230 15.09 10.75 4.81
C ARG A 230 14.49 9.40 4.50
N ARG A 231 14.26 9.15 3.21
CA ARG A 231 13.81 7.86 2.69
C ARG A 231 14.94 7.21 1.92
N HIS A 232 15.11 5.92 2.14
CA HIS A 232 16.16 5.12 1.58
C HIS A 232 15.58 3.89 0.90
N LEU A 233 16.07 3.56 -0.29
CA LEU A 233 16.06 2.20 -0.78
C LEU A 233 17.01 1.38 0.09
N VAL A 234 16.48 0.30 0.68
CA VAL A 234 17.28 -0.71 1.36
C VAL A 234 17.23 -2.01 0.59
N GLU A 235 18.37 -2.69 0.49
CA GLU A 235 18.46 -4.10 0.13
C GLU A 235 18.41 -4.91 1.43
N GLY A 236 17.50 -5.86 1.51
CA GLY A 236 17.33 -6.76 2.63
C GLY A 236 17.73 -8.19 2.30
N ASP A 237 18.28 -8.87 3.30
CA ASP A 237 18.52 -10.32 3.29
C ASP A 237 17.67 -10.95 4.39
N LEU A 238 16.71 -11.78 3.98
CA LEU A 238 15.79 -12.49 4.88
C LEU A 238 16.49 -13.52 5.76
N THR A 239 17.51 -14.20 5.22
CA THR A 239 18.24 -15.26 5.91
C THR A 239 19.14 -14.66 6.98
N ALA A 240 19.93 -13.66 6.61
CA ALA A 240 20.82 -12.94 7.52
C ALA A 240 20.08 -11.94 8.42
N ARG A 241 18.82 -11.61 8.10
CA ARG A 241 18.00 -10.60 8.77
C ARG A 241 18.67 -9.23 8.82
N THR A 242 19.15 -8.77 7.66
CA THR A 242 19.84 -7.49 7.52
C THR A 242 19.12 -6.56 6.55
N LEU A 243 19.32 -5.26 6.73
CA LEU A 243 18.93 -4.20 5.79
C LEU A 243 20.15 -3.32 5.52
N ARG A 244 20.48 -3.10 4.26
CA ARG A 244 21.57 -2.22 3.82
C ARG A 244 20.98 -1.09 3.00
N ALA A 245 21.14 0.15 3.45
CA ALA A 245 20.77 1.31 2.65
C ALA A 245 21.67 1.39 1.41
N VAL A 246 21.06 1.45 0.23
CA VAL A 246 21.77 1.49 -1.05
C VAL A 246 21.57 2.79 -1.81
N ARG A 247 20.47 3.53 -1.56
CA ARG A 247 20.19 4.80 -2.24
C ARG A 247 19.17 5.65 -1.48
N GLU A 248 19.26 6.97 -1.54
CA GLU A 248 18.24 7.89 -0.97
C GLU A 248 17.14 8.23 -1.99
N GLY A 249 15.99 8.71 -1.49
CA GLY A 249 14.91 9.30 -2.28
C GLY A 249 13.98 8.32 -3.01
N ILE A 250 14.01 7.05 -2.62
CA ILE A 250 13.23 5.98 -3.24
C ILE A 250 12.16 5.48 -2.30
N GLU A 251 10.93 5.34 -2.79
CA GLU A 251 9.80 4.78 -2.06
C GLU A 251 8.99 3.75 -2.85
N CYS A 252 8.38 2.82 -2.12
CA CYS A 252 7.54 1.75 -2.64
C CYS A 252 8.19 1.04 -3.85
N PRO A 253 9.42 0.49 -3.70
CA PRO A 253 10.13 -0.15 -4.79
C PRO A 253 9.36 -1.33 -5.37
N SER A 254 9.54 -1.56 -6.67
CA SER A 254 8.99 -2.68 -7.42
C SER A 254 10.01 -3.16 -8.43
N LEU A 255 10.59 -4.33 -8.19
CA LEU A 255 11.66 -4.88 -8.99
C LEU A 255 11.10 -5.43 -10.32
N SER A 256 11.78 -5.14 -11.43
CA SER A 256 11.42 -5.67 -12.74
C SER A 256 11.55 -7.19 -12.78
N PRO A 257 10.82 -7.88 -13.67
CA PRO A 257 10.87 -9.34 -13.73
C PRO A 257 12.27 -9.93 -13.98
N ASP A 258 13.12 -9.19 -14.70
CA ASP A 258 14.53 -9.54 -14.98
C ASP A 258 15.50 -9.11 -13.87
N GLY A 259 15.05 -8.39 -12.84
CA GLY A 259 15.87 -7.93 -11.72
C GLY A 259 16.82 -6.77 -12.05
N THR A 260 16.73 -6.17 -13.23
CA THR A 260 17.69 -5.14 -13.68
C THR A 260 17.24 -3.71 -13.39
N ARG A 261 15.94 -3.51 -13.18
CA ARG A 261 15.32 -2.20 -12.98
C ARG A 261 14.38 -2.21 -11.80
N LEU A 262 14.19 -1.04 -11.21
CA LEU A 262 13.33 -0.85 -10.05
C LEU A 262 12.42 0.34 -10.30
N ALA A 263 11.11 0.10 -10.39
CA ALA A 263 10.11 1.16 -10.41
C ALA A 263 9.87 1.64 -8.97
N PHE A 264 9.69 2.94 -8.80
CA PHE A 264 9.51 3.55 -7.48
C PHE A 264 8.80 4.89 -7.61
N LYS A 265 8.26 5.38 -6.50
CA LYS A 265 7.83 6.78 -6.39
C LYS A 265 8.89 7.59 -5.65
N SER A 266 9.03 8.87 -6.00
CA SER A 266 9.90 9.82 -5.29
C SER A 266 9.18 11.14 -5.08
N ALA A 267 9.41 11.77 -3.93
CA ALA A 267 8.86 13.08 -3.63
C ALA A 267 9.32 14.12 -4.66
N VAL A 268 8.37 14.90 -5.19
CA VAL A 268 8.67 15.95 -6.17
C VAL A 268 9.55 17.01 -5.52
N ASN A 269 10.76 17.21 -6.04
CA ASN A 269 11.76 18.11 -5.48
C ASN A 269 12.13 17.79 -4.02
N GLY A 270 12.02 16.53 -3.62
CA GLY A 270 12.32 16.07 -2.25
C GLY A 270 11.20 16.36 -1.23
N ASP A 271 10.07 16.92 -1.66
CA ASP A 271 8.97 17.33 -0.79
C ASP A 271 7.69 16.52 -1.06
N PRO A 272 7.29 15.59 -0.16
CA PRO A 272 6.06 14.82 -0.30
C PRO A 272 4.79 15.66 -0.46
N ALA A 273 4.76 16.88 0.07
CA ALA A 273 3.60 17.78 -0.05
C ALA A 273 3.39 18.26 -1.49
N ARG A 274 4.43 18.18 -2.34
CA ARG A 274 4.36 18.47 -3.78
C ARG A 274 3.95 17.27 -4.62
N GLY A 275 3.69 16.13 -3.98
CA GLY A 275 3.27 14.89 -4.61
C GLY A 275 4.42 13.95 -4.97
N TRP A 276 4.04 12.85 -5.62
CA TRP A 276 4.89 11.70 -5.88
C TRP A 276 5.07 11.46 -7.38
N ARG A 277 6.33 11.45 -7.82
CA ARG A 277 6.69 11.15 -9.20
C ARG A 277 7.03 9.68 -9.36
N LEU A 278 6.33 8.99 -10.25
CA LEU A 278 6.67 7.62 -10.65
C LEU A 278 7.91 7.64 -11.54
N SER A 279 8.92 6.85 -11.19
CA SER A 279 10.21 6.77 -11.89
C SER A 279 10.73 5.32 -11.94
N VAL A 280 11.70 5.09 -12.81
CA VAL A 280 12.40 3.80 -12.96
C VAL A 280 13.88 4.01 -12.81
N LEU A 281 14.49 3.21 -11.94
CA LEU A 281 15.92 3.13 -11.70
C LEU A 281 16.50 1.94 -12.47
N ASP A 282 17.51 2.18 -13.29
CA ASP A 282 18.44 1.16 -13.76
C ASP A 282 19.43 0.81 -12.63
N LEU A 283 19.43 -0.45 -12.18
CA LEU A 283 20.24 -0.87 -11.03
C LEU A 283 21.73 -0.99 -11.38
N ALA A 284 22.07 -1.23 -12.63
CA ALA A 284 23.47 -1.35 -13.05
C ALA A 284 24.13 0.02 -13.24
N THR A 285 23.43 0.96 -13.89
CA THR A 285 23.99 2.27 -14.22
C THR A 285 23.62 3.37 -13.20
N GLY A 286 22.67 3.11 -12.31
CA GLY A 286 22.13 4.10 -11.39
C GLY A 286 21.24 5.17 -12.05
N ARG A 287 20.95 5.04 -13.36
CA ARG A 287 20.20 6.04 -14.13
C ARG A 287 18.72 6.01 -13.73
N VAL A 288 18.16 7.19 -13.43
CA VAL A 288 16.72 7.35 -13.15
C VAL A 288 16.03 7.96 -14.36
N THR A 289 14.91 7.35 -14.75
CA THR A 289 14.02 7.84 -15.81
C THR A 289 12.67 8.15 -15.18
N ALA A 290 12.21 9.40 -15.28
CA ALA A 290 10.84 9.73 -14.89
C ALA A 290 9.86 9.10 -15.89
N SER A 291 8.74 8.57 -15.40
CA SER A 291 7.69 8.10 -16.30
C SER A 291 6.95 9.28 -16.95
N ALA A 292 6.16 9.00 -17.99
CA ALA A 292 5.29 10.00 -18.60
C ALA A 292 4.05 10.35 -17.74
N GLU A 293 3.89 9.74 -16.55
CA GLU A 293 2.83 10.08 -15.59
C GLU A 293 3.20 11.35 -14.82
N SER A 294 2.50 12.44 -15.13
CA SER A 294 2.71 13.74 -14.49
C SER A 294 1.86 13.94 -13.23
N ARG A 295 0.84 13.10 -12.99
CA ARG A 295 0.02 13.16 -11.78
C ARG A 295 0.77 12.54 -10.60
N SER A 296 0.40 12.96 -9.39
CA SER A 296 0.95 12.40 -8.16
C SER A 296 0.46 10.96 -7.95
N VAL A 297 1.38 9.98 -7.90
CA VAL A 297 1.06 8.56 -7.70
C VAL A 297 1.54 8.09 -6.32
N ASP A 298 0.61 7.92 -5.37
CA ASP A 298 0.89 7.37 -4.04
C ASP A 298 0.51 5.87 -3.92
N ASP A 299 1.01 5.06 -4.85
CA ASP A 299 0.83 3.61 -4.87
C ASP A 299 2.18 2.89 -5.07
N GLN A 300 2.20 1.57 -4.90
CA GLN A 300 3.33 0.75 -5.31
C GLN A 300 3.06 0.21 -6.72
N ALA A 301 3.77 0.74 -7.72
CA ALA A 301 3.62 0.29 -9.10
C ALA A 301 4.03 -1.18 -9.26
N VAL A 302 3.48 -1.85 -10.27
CA VAL A 302 3.80 -3.24 -10.62
C VAL A 302 4.21 -3.33 -12.08
N TRP A 303 5.02 -4.34 -12.41
CA TRP A 303 5.47 -4.59 -13.77
C TRP A 303 4.53 -5.56 -14.50
N LEU A 304 3.80 -5.07 -15.50
CA LEU A 304 2.99 -5.91 -16.40
C LEU A 304 3.85 -6.76 -17.33
N ASP A 305 5.04 -6.28 -17.66
CA ASP A 305 6.08 -6.96 -18.43
C ASP A 305 7.44 -6.30 -18.13
N GLY A 306 8.45 -6.52 -18.97
CA GLY A 306 9.76 -5.86 -18.82
C GLY A 306 9.79 -4.39 -19.30
N ARG A 307 8.68 -3.79 -19.71
CA ARG A 307 8.62 -2.47 -20.36
C ARG A 307 7.46 -1.61 -19.88
N THR A 308 6.48 -2.19 -19.19
CA THR A 308 5.21 -1.54 -18.89
C THR A 308 4.90 -1.62 -17.39
N LEU A 309 4.55 -0.48 -16.81
CA LEU A 309 4.11 -0.37 -15.42
C LEU A 309 2.57 -0.31 -15.35
N ALA A 310 2.02 -0.79 -14.23
CA ALA A 310 0.65 -0.54 -13.81
C ALA A 310 0.60 -0.04 -12.37
N TYR A 311 -0.41 0.76 -12.05
CA TYR A 311 -0.56 1.39 -10.73
C TYR A 311 -2.02 1.81 -10.52
N GLY A 312 -2.46 1.86 -9.26
CA GLY A 312 -3.75 2.46 -8.91
C GLY A 312 -3.65 3.99 -8.87
N LEU A 313 -4.68 4.67 -9.35
CA LEU A 313 -4.85 6.11 -9.17
C LEU A 313 -6.31 6.44 -8.90
N GLN A 314 -6.55 7.23 -7.86
CA GLN A 314 -7.88 7.69 -7.51
C GLN A 314 -8.26 8.89 -8.37
N ARG A 315 -9.47 8.85 -8.94
CA ARG A 315 -10.09 9.97 -9.62
C ARG A 315 -10.68 10.97 -8.63
N PRO A 316 -11.01 12.21 -9.07
CA PRO A 316 -11.68 13.20 -8.22
C PRO A 316 -13.01 12.76 -7.60
N ASP A 317 -13.71 11.81 -8.23
CA ASP A 317 -14.97 11.22 -7.73
C ASP A 317 -14.75 10.14 -6.65
N GLY A 318 -13.49 9.89 -6.25
CA GLY A 318 -13.12 8.90 -5.23
C GLY A 318 -12.98 7.47 -5.78
N VAL A 319 -13.29 7.23 -7.05
CA VAL A 319 -13.17 5.91 -7.67
C VAL A 319 -11.73 5.67 -8.11
N ASN A 320 -11.21 4.48 -7.84
CA ASN A 320 -9.88 4.09 -8.32
C ASN A 320 -9.97 3.48 -9.72
N ASP A 321 -9.02 3.83 -10.57
CA ASP A 321 -8.74 3.13 -11.82
C ASP A 321 -7.34 2.52 -11.73
N VAL A 322 -7.12 1.40 -12.43
CA VAL A 322 -5.76 0.93 -12.73
C VAL A 322 -5.30 1.61 -14.01
N TRP A 323 -4.16 2.30 -13.92
CA TRP A 323 -3.50 2.98 -15.03
C TRP A 323 -2.26 2.21 -15.47
N THR A 324 -1.79 2.49 -16.68
CA THR A 324 -0.56 1.94 -17.23
C THR A 324 0.25 2.99 -17.99
N VAL A 325 1.58 2.85 -17.96
CA VAL A 325 2.54 3.73 -18.65
C VAL A 325 3.79 2.94 -19.05
N PRO A 326 4.45 3.27 -20.19
CA PRO A 326 5.78 2.76 -20.49
C PRO A 326 6.80 3.12 -19.39
N ALA A 327 7.68 2.17 -19.07
CA ALA A 327 8.69 2.29 -18.02
C ALA A 327 9.90 3.15 -18.44
N ASP A 328 10.02 3.47 -19.74
CA ASP A 328 11.15 4.19 -20.33
C ASP A 328 10.92 5.72 -20.43
N GLY A 329 9.80 6.22 -19.89
CA GLY A 329 9.45 7.63 -19.92
C GLY A 329 8.81 8.11 -21.23
N THR A 330 8.63 7.22 -22.20
CA THR A 330 7.95 7.54 -23.47
C THR A 330 6.44 7.33 -23.38
N GLY A 331 5.73 7.74 -24.43
CA GLY A 331 4.28 7.56 -24.55
C GLY A 331 3.48 8.39 -23.55
N HIS A 332 2.29 7.89 -23.21
CA HIS A 332 1.37 8.57 -22.29
C HIS A 332 0.65 7.57 -21.37
N PRO A 333 0.33 7.97 -20.13
CA PRO A 333 -0.52 7.18 -19.25
C PRO A 333 -1.90 6.94 -19.86
N ARG A 334 -2.44 5.74 -19.68
CA ARG A 334 -3.83 5.41 -20.04
C ARG A 334 -4.48 4.52 -19.00
N VAL A 335 -5.80 4.55 -18.92
CA VAL A 335 -6.57 3.60 -18.10
C VAL A 335 -6.35 2.20 -18.69
N LEU A 336 -5.92 1.27 -17.83
CA LEU A 336 -5.79 -0.15 -18.15
C LEU A 336 -7.07 -0.90 -17.76
N VAL A 337 -7.52 -0.72 -16.51
CA VAL A 337 -8.75 -1.31 -16.01
C VAL A 337 -9.51 -0.22 -15.24
N PRO A 338 -10.69 0.22 -15.71
CA PRO A 338 -11.47 1.24 -14.99
C PRO A 338 -12.01 0.68 -13.67
N GLN A 339 -12.39 1.50 -12.69
CA GLN A 339 -13.05 1.09 -11.44
C GLN A 339 -12.36 -0.12 -10.77
N ALA A 340 -11.04 -0.06 -10.64
CA ALA A 340 -10.20 -1.16 -10.19
C ALA A 340 -8.98 -0.66 -9.40
N SER A 341 -8.43 -1.53 -8.55
CA SER A 341 -7.18 -1.28 -7.82
C SER A 341 -6.36 -2.56 -7.65
N SER A 342 -5.19 -2.47 -6.99
CA SER A 342 -4.30 -3.61 -6.69
C SER A 342 -4.00 -4.51 -7.90
N PRO A 343 -3.48 -3.95 -9.01
CA PRO A 343 -3.13 -4.75 -10.17
C PRO A 343 -2.00 -5.73 -9.83
N ALA A 344 -2.10 -6.96 -10.30
CA ALA A 344 -1.01 -7.93 -10.28
C ALA A 344 -1.13 -8.88 -11.47
N LEU A 345 -0.02 -9.11 -12.18
CA LEU A 345 0.00 -10.12 -13.24
C LEU A 345 0.40 -11.45 -12.63
N ASP A 346 -0.51 -12.41 -12.67
CA ASP A 346 -0.19 -13.79 -12.30
C ASP A 346 0.60 -14.41 -13.45
N ARG A 347 1.92 -14.49 -13.29
CA ARG A 347 2.81 -15.14 -14.26
C ARG A 347 2.96 -16.61 -13.90
N PRO A 348 2.94 -17.53 -14.90
CA PRO A 348 3.21 -18.95 -14.70
C PRO A 348 4.50 -19.20 -13.97
#